data_AF-A0A378J4G1-F1
#
_entry.id   AF-A0A378J4G1-F1
#
_cell.length_a   1.000
_cell.length_b   1.000
_cell.length_c   1.000
_cell.angle_alpha   90.00
_cell.angle_beta   90.00
_cell.angle_gamma   90.00
#
_symmetry.space_group_name_H-M   'P 1'
#
loop_
_entity.id
_entity.type
_entity.pdbx_description
1 polymer ?
#
loop_
_entity_poly.entity_id
_entity_poly.type
_entity_poly.pdbx_seq_one_letter_code
_entity_poly.pdbx_strand_id
1 'polypeptide(L)'
;MKKSFVAACLIMLVPVISFASINYKNTYCGNEKYLGNPKTKRPHLHCGKGFMSYKKASGDHTVITGLGDCKRTDTVFDDIKANRTAFANYTAIYNALVAYHQSGCPNQ
;
A
#
# COMPACT_ATOMS: atom_id res chain seq x y z
N MET A 1 -27.05 20.61 -57.38
CA MET A 1 -26.55 21.12 -56.09
C MET A 1 -25.77 20.00 -55.39
N LYS A 2 -24.44 20.08 -55.31
CA LYS A 2 -23.58 19.07 -54.67
C LYS A 2 -23.34 19.49 -53.22
N LYS A 3 -23.80 18.69 -52.25
CA LYS A 3 -23.59 18.93 -50.81
C LYS A 3 -22.28 18.26 -50.40
N SER A 4 -21.25 19.06 -50.10
CA SER A 4 -20.01 18.57 -49.52
C SER A 4 -20.20 18.36 -48.02
N PHE A 5 -20.08 17.12 -47.55
CA PHE A 5 -19.99 16.80 -46.13
C PHE A 5 -18.53 16.97 -45.70
N VAL A 6 -18.25 18.02 -44.92
CA VAL A 6 -16.97 18.17 -44.22
C VAL A 6 -17.06 17.36 -42.93
N ALA A 7 -16.44 16.17 -42.92
CA ALA A 7 -16.31 15.36 -41.72
C ALA A 7 -15.14 15.91 -40.87
N ALA A 8 -15.46 16.67 -39.82
CA ALA A 8 -14.49 17.10 -38.82
C ALA A 8 -14.20 15.92 -37.87
N CYS A 9 -13.08 15.23 -38.06
CA CYS A 9 -12.55 14.30 -37.06
C CYS A 9 -11.99 15.08 -35.87
N LEU A 10 -12.81 15.24 -34.83
CA LEU A 10 -12.37 15.72 -33.52
C LEU A 10 -11.54 14.60 -32.87
N ILE A 11 -10.21 14.69 -32.96
CA ILE A 11 -9.30 13.78 -32.27
C ILE A 11 -9.42 14.08 -30.77
N MET A 12 -10.23 13.30 -30.06
CA MET A 12 -10.27 13.33 -28.60
C MET A 12 -8.95 12.81 -28.06
N LEU A 13 -8.08 13.74 -27.65
CA LEU A 13 -6.89 13.46 -26.84
C LEU A 13 -7.36 12.93 -25.48
N VAL A 14 -7.53 11.61 -25.37
CA VAL A 14 -7.71 10.97 -24.07
C VAL A 14 -6.38 11.06 -23.33
N PRO A 15 -6.29 11.70 -22.15
CA PRO A 15 -5.08 11.65 -21.35
C PRO A 15 -4.85 10.19 -20.95
N VAL A 16 -3.79 9.58 -21.50
CA VAL A 16 -3.26 8.30 -21.02
C VAL A 16 -2.72 8.55 -19.62
N ILE A 17 -3.56 8.29 -18.61
CA ILE A 17 -3.15 8.33 -17.21
C ILE A 17 -2.21 7.15 -17.01
N SER A 18 -0.90 7.42 -17.03
CA SER A 18 0.10 6.41 -16.76
C SER A 18 0.02 6.05 -15.28
N PHE A 19 -0.55 4.88 -14.95
CA PHE A 19 -0.50 4.33 -13.60
C PHE A 19 0.94 3.91 -13.28
N ALA A 20 1.76 4.84 -12.80
CA ALA A 20 3.05 4.49 -12.24
C ALA A 20 2.81 3.55 -11.04
N SER A 21 3.38 2.34 -11.08
CA SER A 21 3.27 1.39 -9.97
C SER A 21 4.00 1.96 -8.74
N ILE A 22 3.28 2.12 -7.61
CA ILE A 22 3.87 2.59 -6.34
C ILE A 22 4.94 1.60 -5.90
N ASN A 23 6.14 2.09 -5.53
CA ASN A 23 7.17 1.28 -4.90
C ASN A 23 7.01 1.30 -3.37
N TYR A 24 6.18 0.41 -2.83
CA TYR A 24 5.82 0.44 -1.40
C TYR A 24 7.02 0.36 -0.45
N LYS A 25 8.02 -0.45 -0.80
CA LYS A 25 9.30 -0.55 -0.08
C LYS A 25 9.98 0.81 0.08
N ASN A 26 10.04 1.60 -1.00
CA ASN A 26 10.65 2.92 -0.96
C ASN A 26 9.73 3.96 -0.33
N THR A 27 8.44 3.95 -0.69
CA THR A 27 7.48 4.98 -0.29
C THR A 27 7.13 4.91 1.19
N TYR A 28 6.95 3.71 1.75
CA TYR A 28 6.44 3.54 3.12
C TYR A 28 7.44 2.92 4.10
N CYS A 29 8.46 2.20 3.59
CA CYS A 29 9.30 1.36 4.45
C CYS A 29 10.77 1.77 4.50
N GLY A 30 11.14 2.99 4.07
CA GLY A 30 12.53 3.47 4.16
C GLY A 30 13.53 2.58 3.40
N ASN A 31 13.09 1.93 2.31
CA ASN A 31 13.86 0.96 1.55
C ASN A 31 14.17 -0.36 2.30
N GLU A 32 13.51 -0.64 3.42
CA GLU A 32 13.62 -1.91 4.16
C GLU A 32 12.62 -2.96 3.66
N LYS A 33 13.07 -4.22 3.56
CA LYS A 33 12.19 -5.34 3.18
C LYS A 33 11.27 -5.77 4.32
N TYR A 34 11.72 -5.60 5.57
CA TYR A 34 11.00 -6.04 6.75
C TYR A 34 11.03 -4.97 7.84
N LEU A 35 9.88 -4.64 8.41
CA LEU A 35 9.76 -3.71 9.55
C LEU A 35 9.13 -4.42 10.75
N GLY A 36 9.37 -3.89 11.96
CA GLY A 36 8.96 -4.52 13.21
C GLY A 36 9.99 -5.52 13.71
N ASN A 37 10.13 -6.63 13.00
CA ASN A 37 11.16 -7.65 13.25
C ASN A 37 11.95 -7.97 11.98
N PRO A 38 13.22 -8.40 12.10
CA PRO A 38 14.06 -8.69 10.94
C PRO A 38 13.73 -10.03 10.26
N LYS A 39 13.86 -10.05 8.93
CA LYS A 39 13.92 -11.25 8.07
C LYS A 39 12.80 -12.27 8.36
N THR A 40 13.15 -13.37 9.02
CA THR A 40 12.29 -14.53 9.26
C THR A 40 11.58 -14.48 10.61
N LYS A 41 11.92 -13.52 11.48
CA LYS A 41 11.29 -13.38 12.80
C LYS A 41 9.92 -12.74 12.64
N ARG A 42 8.90 -13.40 13.17
CA ARG A 42 7.50 -12.95 13.18
C ARG A 42 7.15 -12.42 14.56
N PRO A 43 6.20 -11.48 14.66
CA PRO A 43 5.47 -10.81 13.56
C PRO A 43 6.30 -9.75 12.83
N HIS A 44 6.03 -9.45 11.56
CA HIS A 44 6.69 -8.36 10.82
C HIS A 44 5.84 -7.84 9.64
N LEU A 45 6.13 -6.62 9.21
CA LEU A 45 5.60 -6.07 7.97
C LEU A 45 6.59 -6.34 6.83
N HIS A 46 6.14 -7.00 5.77
CA HIS A 46 6.93 -7.28 4.57
C HIS A 46 6.59 -6.25 3.49
N CYS A 47 7.59 -5.46 3.09
CA CYS A 47 7.47 -4.43 2.08
C CYS A 47 8.16 -4.85 0.78
N GLY A 48 7.36 -5.06 -0.26
CA GLY A 48 7.81 -5.33 -1.62
C GLY A 48 7.77 -4.09 -2.48
N LYS A 49 8.25 -4.21 -3.72
CA LYS A 49 8.07 -3.13 -4.71
C LYS A 49 6.59 -2.92 -5.03
N GLY A 50 5.80 -3.98 -5.20
CA GLY A 50 4.38 -3.86 -5.57
C GLY A 50 3.39 -4.24 -4.47
N PHE A 51 3.83 -4.44 -3.23
CA PHE A 51 2.94 -4.92 -2.16
C PHE A 51 3.43 -4.53 -0.76
N MET A 52 2.50 -4.58 0.20
CA MET A 52 2.76 -4.67 1.63
C MET A 52 1.91 -5.78 2.23
N SER A 53 2.51 -6.62 3.06
CA SER A 53 1.78 -7.66 3.80
C SER A 53 2.28 -7.77 5.24
N TYR A 54 1.36 -7.91 6.17
CA TYR A 54 1.66 -8.18 7.56
C TYR A 54 1.72 -9.69 7.81
N LYS A 55 2.85 -10.17 8.34
CA LYS A 55 3.03 -11.54 8.78
C LYS A 55 2.77 -11.62 10.27
N LYS A 56 1.69 -12.31 10.66
CA LYS A 56 1.31 -12.52 12.07
C LYS A 56 2.28 -13.46 12.77
N ALA A 57 2.25 -13.46 14.10
CA ALA A 57 2.98 -14.43 14.92
C ALA A 57 2.59 -15.89 14.57
N SER A 58 1.30 -16.14 14.28
CA SER A 58 0.78 -17.44 13.83
C SER A 58 1.40 -17.94 12.54
N GLY A 59 1.96 -17.05 11.73
CA GLY A 59 2.42 -17.35 10.39
C GLY A 59 1.41 -16.96 9.29
N ASP A 60 0.23 -16.45 9.62
CA ASP A 60 -0.71 -15.98 8.60
C ASP A 60 -0.22 -14.68 7.94
N HIS A 61 -0.64 -14.46 6.70
CA HIS A 61 -0.39 -13.22 5.97
C HIS A 61 -1.67 -12.42 5.83
N THR A 62 -1.62 -11.15 6.20
CA THR A 62 -2.63 -10.16 5.84
C THR A 62 -2.03 -9.26 4.77
N VAL A 63 -2.46 -9.44 3.52
CA VAL A 63 -2.11 -8.51 2.43
C VAL A 63 -2.83 -7.19 2.71
N ILE A 64 -2.07 -6.09 2.78
CA ILE A 64 -2.60 -4.77 3.12
C ILE A 64 -2.94 -3.99 1.84
N THR A 65 -2.21 -4.24 0.76
CA THR A 65 -2.40 -3.56 -0.54
C THR A 65 -3.61 -4.07 -1.31
N GLY A 66 -4.37 -3.14 -1.93
CA GLY A 66 -5.51 -3.41 -2.82
C GLY A 66 -6.87 -3.21 -2.15
N LEU A 67 -7.95 -3.36 -2.93
CA LEU A 67 -9.35 -3.09 -2.53
C LEU A 67 -9.68 -3.51 -1.08
N GLY A 68 -10.15 -2.54 -0.29
CA GLY A 68 -10.48 -2.73 1.14
C GLY A 68 -9.32 -2.37 2.09
N ASP A 69 -8.42 -1.52 1.60
CA ASP A 69 -7.15 -1.07 2.14
C ASP A 69 -7.31 -0.55 3.59
N CYS A 70 -8.26 0.35 3.83
CA CYS A 70 -8.43 1.04 5.11
C CYS A 70 -8.70 0.03 6.24
N LYS A 71 -9.77 -0.75 6.11
CA LYS A 71 -10.17 -1.74 7.12
C LYS A 71 -9.10 -2.80 7.37
N ARG A 72 -8.36 -3.21 6.33
CA ARG A 72 -7.25 -4.16 6.47
C ARG A 72 -6.11 -3.55 7.25
N THR A 73 -5.75 -2.30 6.95
CA THR A 73 -4.70 -1.57 7.67
C THR A 73 -5.11 -1.32 9.12
N ASP A 74 -6.38 -1.02 9.40
CA ASP A 74 -6.92 -0.89 10.76
C ASP A 74 -6.82 -2.19 11.56
N THR A 75 -7.17 -3.31 10.93
CA THR A 75 -7.04 -4.63 11.56
C THR A 75 -5.57 -4.93 11.91
N VAL A 76 -4.63 -4.51 11.06
CA VAL A 76 -3.20 -4.63 11.36
C VAL A 76 -2.80 -3.69 12.49
N PHE A 77 -3.32 -2.44 12.53
CA PHE A 77 -3.07 -1.52 13.64
C PHE A 77 -3.49 -2.11 14.99
N ASP A 78 -4.68 -2.69 15.06
CA ASP A 78 -5.19 -3.29 16.29
C ASP A 78 -4.28 -4.43 16.76
N ASP A 79 -3.86 -5.30 15.84
CA ASP A 79 -2.98 -6.42 16.16
C ASP A 79 -1.60 -5.96 16.65
N ILE A 80 -0.97 -4.98 15.98
CA ILE A 80 0.35 -4.51 16.39
C ILE A 80 0.30 -3.73 17.71
N LYS A 81 -0.78 -2.97 17.97
CA LYS A 81 -0.98 -2.24 19.23
C LYS A 81 -1.17 -3.21 20.38
N ALA A 82 -1.97 -4.26 20.19
CA ALA A 82 -2.18 -5.31 21.19
C ALA A 82 -0.91 -6.11 21.48
N ASN A 83 -0.01 -6.27 20.49
CA ASN A 83 1.20 -7.07 20.60
C ASN A 83 2.50 -6.24 20.56
N ARG A 84 2.50 -5.03 21.11
CA ARG A 84 3.61 -4.07 20.99
C ARG A 84 4.98 -4.65 21.38
N THR A 85 5.03 -5.50 22.41
CA THR A 85 6.27 -6.12 22.91
C THR A 85 6.83 -7.22 22.02
N ALA A 86 6.06 -7.67 21.01
CA ALA A 86 6.51 -8.69 20.06
C ALA A 86 7.46 -8.15 18.98
N PHE A 87 7.69 -6.84 18.92
CA PHE A 87 8.49 -6.19 17.87
C PHE A 87 9.80 -5.62 18.42
N ALA A 88 10.91 -5.90 17.73
CA ALA A 88 12.18 -5.24 17.98
C ALA A 88 12.13 -3.73 17.67
N ASN A 89 11.35 -3.33 16.66
CA ASN A 89 11.13 -1.93 16.30
C ASN A 89 9.66 -1.68 15.95
N TYR A 90 8.83 -1.56 17.00
CA TYR A 90 7.41 -1.23 16.87
C TYR A 90 7.18 0.10 16.12
N THR A 91 7.99 1.11 16.40
CA THR A 91 7.81 2.44 15.80
C THR A 91 7.94 2.40 14.27
N ALA A 92 8.87 1.61 13.73
CA ALA A 92 9.05 1.51 12.29
C ALA A 92 7.84 0.89 11.59
N ILE A 93 7.30 -0.22 12.12
CA ILE A 93 6.09 -0.83 11.56
C ILE A 93 4.87 0.09 11.70
N TYR A 94 4.70 0.74 12.86
CA TYR A 94 3.60 1.67 13.09
C TYR A 94 3.62 2.86 12.12
N ASN A 95 4.78 3.51 11.95
CA ASN A 95 4.91 4.67 11.06
C ASN A 95 4.67 4.29 9.59
N ALA A 96 5.14 3.13 9.15
CA ALA A 96 4.89 2.64 7.80
C ALA A 96 3.40 2.41 7.54
N LEU A 97 2.68 1.85 8.53
CA LEU A 97 1.23 1.65 8.44
C LEU A 97 0.47 2.98 8.48
N VAL A 98 0.90 3.97 9.27
CA VAL A 98 0.30 5.32 9.29
C VAL A 98 0.47 5.98 7.93
N ALA A 99 1.68 6.00 7.39
CA ALA A 99 1.95 6.59 6.07
C ALA A 99 1.14 5.90 4.96
N TYR A 100 1.05 4.57 5.00
CA TYR A 100 0.24 3.82 4.04
C TYR A 100 -1.26 4.12 4.20
N HIS A 101 -1.80 4.04 5.42
CA HIS A 101 -3.22 4.28 5.69
C HIS A 101 -3.64 5.67 5.24
N GLN A 102 -2.87 6.71 5.59
CA GLN A 102 -3.17 8.09 5.19
C GLN A 102 -3.14 8.32 3.68
N SER A 103 -2.34 7.53 2.94
CA SER A 103 -2.27 7.64 1.47
C SER A 103 -3.52 7.11 0.76
N GLY A 104 -4.18 6.09 1.33
CA GLY A 104 -5.36 5.44 0.74
C GLY A 104 -6.68 5.80 1.43
N CYS A 105 -6.62 6.37 2.63
CA CYS A 105 -7.77 6.62 3.51
C CYS A 105 -7.69 8.04 4.11
N PRO A 106 -7.54 9.10 3.30
CA PRO A 106 -7.55 10.47 3.83
C PRO A 106 -8.93 10.76 4.44
N ASN A 107 -8.96 11.32 5.66
CA ASN A 107 -10.15 11.68 6.44
C ASN A 107 -10.80 10.55 7.28
N GLN A 108 -10.05 9.51 7.64
CA GLN A 108 -10.38 8.59 8.74
C GLN A 108 -9.53 8.91 9.97
#